data_AF-A0A2K2CSR1-F1
#
_entry.id   AF-A0A2K2CSR1-F1
#
_cell.length_a   1.000
_cell.length_b   1.000
_cell.length_c   1.000
_cell.angle_alpha   90.00
_cell.angle_beta   90.00
_cell.angle_gamma   90.00
#
_symmetry.space_group_name_H-M   'P 1'
#
loop_
_entity.id
_entity.type
_entity.pdbx_description
1 polymer ?
#
loop_
_entity_poly.entity_id
_entity_poly.type
_entity_poly.pdbx_seq_one_letter_code
_entity_poly.pdbx_strand_id
1 'polypeptide(L)'
;MLCSVLCKFLKLVFRMLCQRQVSIQSTAAHSSRHFSPSRHGSSVFSSSPISIRQSPRRTHRRRPEAGELTAPATMATSDKPTASVDPDTALAHKFPEVSFSYDERDVALYALGVGACGTDAVDEKELHFVHHRDGQRHIKALPTFASLFPNKNSNGLGIVDVPGIHFDASLLLHGQQYIEIYKSIPSRASVVNKVKVAGLHDKGKATILEIETTTYLKDSGEALCMNRSTIFLRGAGGFSASSQPYSYSTYPANQISRVSIPNSAPSAVYEDSTQQSQALLYRLSGDYNPLHSDPMIAQVAGFTRPILHGLCTLGFATRAVIKSFCNGDPSAVQNIFGRFLLHVYPGETLATEMWLDGQRVQYQTKVTERNRAVLSGYVLLKHIPSSLPERRDVA
;
A
#
# COMPACT_ATOMS: atom_id res chain seq x y z
N MET A 1 -11.38 -6.29 35.87
CA MET A 1 -9.99 -5.81 35.89
C MET A 1 -9.03 -6.62 35.00
N LEU A 2 -9.09 -7.96 34.96
CA LEU A 2 -8.20 -8.79 34.11
C LEU A 2 -8.24 -8.47 32.59
N CYS A 3 -9.40 -8.14 32.04
CA CYS A 3 -9.57 -7.86 30.60
C CYS A 3 -8.86 -6.58 30.13
N SER A 4 -8.77 -5.55 30.98
CA SER A 4 -8.09 -4.28 30.67
C SER A 4 -6.57 -4.44 30.65
N VAL A 5 -6.03 -5.26 31.55
CA VAL A 5 -4.59 -5.56 31.64
C VAL A 5 -4.15 -6.41 30.45
N LEU A 6 -4.96 -7.40 30.05
CA LEU A 6 -4.69 -8.23 28.87
C LEU A 6 -4.71 -7.41 27.58
N CYS A 7 -5.65 -6.47 27.44
CA CYS A 7 -5.74 -5.58 26.27
C CYS A 7 -4.55 -4.60 26.19
N LYS A 8 -4.10 -4.05 27.33
CA LYS A 8 -2.88 -3.22 27.38
C LYS A 8 -1.63 -4.04 27.06
N PHE A 9 -1.55 -5.28 27.55
CA PHE A 9 -0.44 -6.20 27.27
C PHE A 9 -0.38 -6.58 25.79
N LEU A 10 -1.51 -6.91 25.17
CA LEU A 10 -1.61 -7.19 23.73
C LEU A 10 -1.22 -5.98 22.86
N LYS A 11 -1.64 -4.77 23.23
CA LYS A 11 -1.21 -3.53 22.55
C LYS A 11 0.30 -3.26 22.68
N LEU A 12 0.89 -3.61 23.82
CA LEU A 12 2.34 -3.49 24.04
C LEU A 12 3.10 -4.53 23.20
N VAL A 13 2.61 -5.78 23.16
CA VAL A 13 3.16 -6.84 22.32
C VAL A 13 3.06 -6.48 20.83
N PHE A 14 1.96 -5.88 20.39
CA PHE A 14 1.79 -5.37 19.03
C PHE A 14 2.83 -4.29 18.69
N ARG A 15 3.02 -3.30 19.58
CA ARG A 15 4.07 -2.27 19.41
C ARG A 15 5.47 -2.88 19.37
N MET A 16 5.75 -3.86 20.22
CA MET A 16 7.06 -4.52 20.27
C MET A 16 7.32 -5.38 19.04
N LEU A 17 6.32 -6.09 18.50
CA LEU A 17 6.46 -6.91 17.29
C LEU A 17 6.70 -6.03 16.05
N CYS A 18 5.97 -4.91 15.92
CA CYS A 18 6.22 -3.92 14.88
C CYS A 18 7.64 -3.32 14.99
N GLN A 19 8.11 -2.98 16.19
CA GLN A 19 9.48 -2.46 16.39
C GLN A 19 10.58 -3.51 16.13
N ARG A 20 10.35 -4.79 16.47
CA ARG A 20 11.33 -5.86 16.24
C ARG A 20 11.50 -6.18 14.76
N GLN A 21 10.44 -6.11 13.96
CA GLN A 21 10.54 -6.28 12.50
C GLN A 21 11.34 -5.16 11.83
N VAL A 22 11.19 -3.90 12.29
CA VAL A 22 12.00 -2.76 11.81
C VAL A 22 13.49 -2.99 12.07
N SER A 23 13.85 -3.56 13.22
CA SER A 23 15.24 -3.82 13.59
C SER A 23 15.89 -4.94 12.75
N ILE A 24 15.15 -6.01 12.44
CA ILE A 24 15.67 -7.14 11.63
C ILE A 24 15.91 -6.72 10.17
N GLN A 25 15.05 -5.87 9.61
CA GLN A 25 15.20 -5.38 8.24
C GLN A 25 16.36 -4.38 8.09
N SER A 26 16.61 -3.55 9.11
CA SER A 26 17.77 -2.64 9.15
C SER A 26 19.10 -3.40 9.10
N THR A 27 19.22 -4.54 9.79
CA THR A 27 20.43 -5.36 9.78
C THR A 27 20.67 -6.09 8.46
N ALA A 28 19.62 -6.45 7.72
CA ALA A 28 19.75 -7.11 6.42
C ALA A 28 20.30 -6.15 5.33
N ALA A 29 19.92 -4.88 5.39
CA ALA A 29 20.34 -3.84 4.44
C ALA A 29 21.81 -3.41 4.55
N HIS A 30 22.52 -3.77 5.63
CA HIS A 30 23.94 -3.47 5.81
C HIS A 30 24.91 -4.59 5.38
N SER A 31 24.42 -5.79 5.04
CA SER A 31 25.31 -6.92 4.70
C SER A 31 25.61 -7.10 3.20
N SER A 32 24.98 -6.33 2.30
CA SER A 32 25.22 -6.45 0.86
C SER A 32 26.24 -5.41 0.37
N ARG A 33 27.53 -5.61 0.70
CA ARG A 33 28.65 -4.97 -0.01
C ARG A 33 29.76 -5.98 -0.27
N HIS A 34 30.11 -6.08 -1.56
CA HIS A 34 31.28 -6.73 -2.17
C HIS A 34 31.41 -8.26 -2.09
N PHE A 35 31.17 -8.90 -3.24
CA PHE A 35 31.92 -10.09 -3.65
C PHE A 35 32.18 -10.00 -5.17
N SER A 36 33.45 -10.05 -5.55
CA SER A 36 33.93 -10.28 -6.93
C SER A 36 34.72 -11.60 -6.94
N PRO A 37 34.69 -12.41 -8.01
CA PRO A 37 35.23 -13.77 -7.95
C PRO A 37 36.64 -13.89 -8.53
N SER A 38 37.54 -14.60 -7.84
CA SER A 38 38.67 -15.29 -8.50
C SER A 38 39.23 -16.50 -7.71
N ARG A 39 39.17 -17.64 -8.41
CA ARG A 39 40.07 -18.81 -8.51
C ARG A 39 40.78 -19.47 -7.29
N HIS A 40 40.53 -20.79 -7.22
CA HIS A 40 41.40 -21.94 -6.92
C HIS A 40 42.29 -21.97 -5.66
N GLY A 41 42.11 -23.02 -4.85
CA GLY A 41 43.11 -23.51 -3.88
C GLY A 41 42.55 -24.59 -2.96
N SER A 42 43.14 -25.77 -2.99
CA SER A 42 42.82 -27.00 -2.24
C SER A 42 43.47 -27.04 -0.84
N SER A 43 43.12 -28.09 -0.05
CA SER A 43 43.66 -28.55 1.28
C SER A 43 42.89 -28.05 2.52
N VAL A 44 42.25 -28.88 3.37
CA VAL A 44 42.64 -30.01 4.28
C VAL A 44 42.93 -29.54 5.72
N PHE A 45 42.09 -30.03 6.66
CA PHE A 45 42.24 -30.24 8.13
C PHE A 45 42.91 -29.18 9.04
N SER A 46 42.24 -28.80 10.13
CA SER A 46 42.49 -29.36 11.48
C SER A 46 41.71 -28.62 12.59
N SER A 47 41.38 -29.40 13.62
CA SER A 47 40.68 -29.08 14.86
C SER A 47 41.66 -28.81 16.01
N SER A 48 41.38 -27.85 16.91
CA SER A 48 41.42 -27.98 18.40
C SER A 48 41.45 -26.63 19.17
N PRO A 49 41.12 -26.60 20.50
CA PRO A 49 40.44 -25.49 21.20
C PRO A 49 41.26 -24.86 22.36
N ILE A 50 40.56 -24.23 23.35
CA ILE A 50 40.99 -23.79 24.72
C ILE A 50 41.25 -22.25 24.83
N SER A 51 40.88 -21.45 25.85
CA SER A 51 40.53 -21.66 27.26
C SER A 51 39.61 -20.58 27.83
N ILE A 52 38.86 -20.98 28.86
CA ILE A 52 38.21 -20.17 29.89
C ILE A 52 39.26 -19.55 30.83
N ARG A 53 39.04 -18.33 31.33
CA ARG A 53 39.62 -17.85 32.60
C ARG A 53 38.63 -17.01 33.39
N GLN A 54 38.49 -17.36 34.67
CA GLN A 54 37.58 -16.83 35.68
C GLN A 54 38.30 -15.89 36.67
N SER A 55 37.60 -14.80 37.05
CA SER A 55 37.53 -14.09 38.36
C SER A 55 38.82 -13.46 38.98
N PRO A 56 38.74 -12.47 39.91
CA PRO A 56 38.01 -12.56 41.20
C PRO A 56 37.23 -11.30 41.69
N ARG A 57 36.37 -11.57 42.68
CA ARG A 57 35.53 -10.68 43.51
C ARG A 57 36.33 -9.86 44.54
N ARG A 58 35.73 -8.74 45.01
CA ARG A 58 35.54 -8.24 46.42
C ARG A 58 35.07 -6.76 46.33
N THR A 59 34.27 -6.12 47.18
CA THR A 59 33.71 -6.34 48.53
C THR A 59 32.64 -5.28 48.85
N HIS A 60 31.79 -5.56 49.86
CA HIS A 60 30.74 -4.77 50.50
C HIS A 60 31.07 -3.32 50.98
N ARG A 61 30.05 -2.44 50.95
CA ARG A 61 29.57 -1.43 51.97
C ARG A 61 28.71 -0.37 51.23
N ARG A 62 27.71 0.34 51.74
CA ARG A 62 26.88 0.46 52.97
C ARG A 62 25.64 1.29 52.54
N ARG A 63 24.48 1.11 53.18
CA ARG A 63 23.28 1.98 53.09
C ARG A 63 23.49 3.30 53.86
N PRO A 64 22.79 4.38 53.46
CA PRO A 64 22.01 5.21 54.40
C PRO A 64 20.55 5.35 53.89
N GLU A 65 19.53 5.08 54.70
CA GLU A 65 18.81 5.97 55.64
C GLU A 65 17.93 7.04 55.00
N ALA A 66 16.68 7.06 55.47
CA ALA A 66 15.54 7.80 54.95
C ALA A 66 15.53 9.24 55.49
N GLY A 67 15.21 10.19 54.61
CA GLY A 67 14.95 11.58 54.95
C GLY A 67 13.65 12.03 54.27
N GLU A 68 12.69 12.45 55.09
CA GLU A 68 11.45 13.14 54.72
C GLU A 68 11.74 14.39 53.88
N LEU A 69 11.08 14.51 52.72
CA LEU A 69 11.06 15.72 51.90
C LEU A 69 9.62 16.04 51.52
N THR A 70 9.18 17.17 52.05
CA THR A 70 7.91 17.86 51.83
C THR A 70 7.64 18.11 50.34
N ALA A 71 6.48 17.72 49.85
CA ALA A 71 6.02 17.98 48.49
C ALA A 71 5.59 19.46 48.32
N PRO A 72 6.05 20.19 47.28
CA PRO A 72 5.43 21.46 46.91
C PRO A 72 4.20 21.20 46.04
N ALA A 73 3.15 21.99 46.29
CA ALA A 73 1.90 21.99 45.55
C ALA A 73 2.15 22.30 44.06
N THR A 74 1.92 21.32 43.19
CA THR A 74 1.88 21.52 41.73
C THR A 74 0.56 22.18 41.35
N MET A 75 0.66 23.42 40.85
CA MET A 75 -0.42 24.06 40.10
C MET A 75 -0.78 23.18 38.90
N ALA A 76 -2.03 22.76 38.82
CA ALA A 76 -2.59 22.10 37.67
C ALA A 76 -2.64 23.10 36.51
N THR A 77 -1.63 23.08 35.64
CA THR A 77 -1.77 23.61 34.29
C THR A 77 -2.78 22.73 33.58
N SER A 78 -3.87 23.33 33.13
CA SER A 78 -4.83 22.66 32.26
C SER A 78 -4.14 22.37 30.93
N ASP A 79 -3.54 21.19 30.80
CA ASP A 79 -3.10 20.69 29.50
C ASP A 79 -4.36 20.50 28.65
N LYS A 80 -4.66 21.51 27.81
CA LYS A 80 -5.43 21.25 26.60
C LYS A 80 -4.74 20.07 25.92
N PRO A 81 -5.44 18.98 25.57
CA PRO A 81 -4.80 17.92 24.82
C PRO A 81 -4.19 18.55 23.58
N THR A 82 -2.88 18.40 23.42
CA THR A 82 -2.17 18.78 22.19
C THR A 82 -2.98 18.23 21.03
N ALA A 83 -3.37 19.11 20.10
CA ALA A 83 -4.21 18.71 18.98
C ALA A 83 -3.59 17.49 18.31
N SER A 84 -4.42 16.49 17.98
CA SER A 84 -3.94 15.26 17.34
C SER A 84 -3.27 15.53 15.98
N VAL A 85 -3.49 16.73 15.42
CA VAL A 85 -2.92 17.20 14.16
C VAL A 85 -2.48 18.66 14.29
N ASP A 86 -1.24 18.94 13.90
CA ASP A 86 -0.67 20.26 13.65
C ASP A 86 -0.48 20.43 12.12
N PRO A 87 -1.39 21.17 11.45
CA PRO A 87 -1.35 21.35 10.00
C PRO A 87 -0.08 22.04 9.49
N ASP A 88 0.46 23.02 10.23
CA ASP A 88 1.61 23.79 9.75
C ASP A 88 2.85 22.91 9.73
N THR A 89 3.06 22.11 10.78
CA THR A 89 4.13 21.11 10.83
C THR A 89 3.98 20.05 9.72
N ALA A 90 2.76 19.54 9.50
CA ALA A 90 2.50 18.51 8.49
C ALA A 90 2.74 19.02 7.06
N LEU A 91 2.30 20.25 6.76
CA LEU A 91 2.44 20.86 5.43
C LEU A 91 3.85 21.37 5.15
N ALA A 92 4.61 21.78 6.17
CA ALA A 92 6.01 22.18 6.04
C ALA A 92 6.97 20.99 5.85
N HIS A 93 6.50 19.76 6.07
CA HIS A 93 7.35 18.57 5.99
C HIS A 93 7.89 18.34 4.58
N LYS A 94 9.23 18.21 4.50
CA LYS A 94 9.94 17.87 3.27
C LYS A 94 10.33 16.40 3.30
N PHE A 95 9.69 15.61 2.45
CA PHE A 95 10.03 14.21 2.30
C PHE A 95 11.39 14.05 1.61
N PRO A 96 12.24 13.11 2.06
CA PRO A 96 13.44 12.75 1.34
C PRO A 96 13.08 12.14 -0.02
N GLU A 97 13.90 12.41 -1.04
CA GLU A 97 13.80 11.67 -2.30
C GLU A 97 14.20 10.22 -2.08
N VAL A 98 13.43 9.29 -2.63
CA VAL A 98 13.70 7.85 -2.53
C VAL A 98 13.87 7.29 -3.93
N SER A 99 14.94 6.53 -4.14
CA SER A 99 15.22 5.87 -5.41
C SER A 99 15.18 4.37 -5.25
N PHE A 100 14.67 3.67 -6.26
CA PHE A 100 14.72 2.22 -6.34
C PHE A 100 14.75 1.78 -7.81
N SER A 101 15.06 0.50 -8.01
CA SER A 101 15.01 -0.14 -9.32
C SER A 101 14.10 -1.35 -9.26
N TYR A 102 13.53 -1.70 -10.39
CA TYR A 102 12.75 -2.92 -10.57
C TYR A 102 13.07 -3.54 -11.94
N ASP A 103 12.79 -4.82 -12.08
CA ASP A 103 13.01 -5.58 -13.31
C ASP A 103 11.76 -6.38 -13.74
N GLU A 104 11.92 -7.19 -14.79
CA GLU A 104 10.82 -7.96 -15.37
C GLU A 104 10.25 -8.98 -14.37
N ARG A 105 11.06 -9.47 -13.42
CA ARG A 105 10.58 -10.39 -12.38
C ARG A 105 9.61 -9.67 -11.46
N ASP A 106 9.91 -8.44 -11.05
CA ASP A 106 9.00 -7.65 -10.20
C ASP A 106 7.68 -7.35 -10.91
N VAL A 107 7.76 -7.01 -12.20
CA VAL A 107 6.60 -6.70 -13.05
C VAL A 107 5.72 -7.94 -13.25
N ALA A 108 6.31 -9.08 -13.61
CA ALA A 108 5.59 -10.34 -13.79
C ALA A 108 4.99 -10.84 -12.46
N LEU A 109 5.73 -10.74 -11.36
CA LEU A 109 5.24 -11.12 -10.02
C LEU A 109 4.02 -10.29 -9.62
N TYR A 110 4.04 -8.98 -9.90
CA TYR A 110 2.88 -8.13 -9.68
C TYR A 110 1.69 -8.55 -10.55
N ALA A 111 1.91 -8.80 -11.85
CA ALA A 111 0.85 -9.20 -12.77
C ALA A 111 0.13 -10.47 -12.29
N LEU A 112 0.89 -11.50 -11.91
CA LEU A 112 0.35 -12.73 -11.29
C LEU A 112 -0.33 -12.44 -9.95
N GLY A 113 0.28 -11.59 -9.11
CA GLY A 113 -0.26 -11.18 -7.82
C GLY A 113 -1.58 -10.43 -7.89
N VAL A 114 -1.91 -9.83 -9.03
CA VAL A 114 -3.22 -9.24 -9.28
C VAL A 114 -4.12 -10.11 -10.15
N GLY A 115 -3.72 -11.31 -10.55
CA GLY A 115 -4.59 -12.31 -11.20
C GLY A 115 -4.42 -12.49 -12.71
N ALA A 116 -3.42 -11.86 -13.34
CA ALA A 116 -3.12 -12.13 -14.75
C ALA A 116 -2.83 -13.62 -14.96
N CYS A 117 -3.41 -14.21 -16.00
CA CYS A 117 -3.33 -15.64 -16.32
C CYS A 117 -3.85 -16.56 -15.20
N GLY A 118 -4.67 -16.04 -14.28
CA GLY A 118 -5.16 -16.79 -13.12
C GLY A 118 -6.18 -17.86 -13.48
N THR A 119 -7.09 -17.57 -14.42
CA THR A 119 -8.12 -18.51 -14.90
C THR A 119 -7.60 -19.40 -16.03
N ASP A 120 -6.80 -18.83 -16.93
CA ASP A 120 -6.18 -19.51 -18.07
C ASP A 120 -4.70 -19.09 -18.18
N ALA A 121 -3.80 -20.05 -18.03
CA ALA A 121 -2.36 -19.84 -18.06
C ALA A 121 -1.85 -19.38 -19.44
N VAL A 122 -2.61 -19.61 -20.52
CA VAL A 122 -2.25 -19.25 -21.90
C VAL A 122 -3.14 -18.17 -22.49
N ASP A 123 -3.83 -17.40 -21.64
CA ASP A 123 -4.73 -16.31 -22.09
C ASP A 123 -4.01 -15.33 -23.03
N GLU A 124 -4.50 -15.23 -24.26
CA GLU A 124 -3.82 -14.47 -25.31
C GLU A 124 -3.75 -12.97 -25.03
N LYS A 125 -4.68 -12.43 -24.22
CA LYS A 125 -4.72 -11.02 -23.85
C LYS A 125 -3.87 -10.70 -22.63
N GLU A 126 -3.43 -11.69 -21.87
CA GLU A 126 -2.71 -11.49 -20.59
C GLU A 126 -1.31 -12.12 -20.56
N LEU A 127 -1.03 -13.14 -21.38
CA LEU A 127 0.25 -13.86 -21.35
C LEU A 127 1.45 -12.93 -21.59
N HIS A 128 1.26 -11.81 -22.31
CA HIS A 128 2.29 -10.79 -22.51
C HIS A 128 2.72 -10.03 -21.24
N PHE A 129 2.00 -10.17 -20.12
CA PHE A 129 2.38 -9.58 -18.84
C PHE A 129 3.41 -10.42 -18.09
N VAL A 130 3.60 -11.68 -18.48
CA VAL A 130 4.47 -12.64 -17.77
C VAL A 130 5.42 -13.40 -18.70
N HIS A 131 5.20 -13.33 -20.01
CA HIS A 131 5.98 -14.04 -21.01
C HIS A 131 6.17 -13.22 -22.29
N HIS A 132 7.36 -13.30 -22.89
CA HIS A 132 7.73 -12.60 -24.12
C HIS A 132 7.07 -13.26 -25.35
N ARG A 133 5.84 -12.86 -25.71
CA ARG A 133 5.13 -13.34 -26.91
C ARG A 133 5.45 -12.53 -28.16
N ASP A 134 5.25 -13.13 -29.34
CA ASP A 134 5.10 -12.42 -30.62
C ASP A 134 6.19 -11.37 -30.93
N GLY A 135 7.46 -11.73 -30.71
CA GLY A 135 8.59 -10.83 -30.97
C GLY A 135 8.74 -9.67 -29.98
N GLN A 136 8.01 -9.69 -28.86
CA GLN A 136 8.20 -8.74 -27.76
C GLN A 136 9.62 -8.85 -27.21
N ARG A 137 10.34 -7.72 -27.20
CA ARG A 137 11.65 -7.63 -26.55
C ARG A 137 11.54 -7.70 -25.03
N HIS A 138 10.39 -7.28 -24.50
CA HIS A 138 10.12 -7.13 -23.07
C HIS A 138 8.65 -7.44 -22.79
N ILE A 139 8.36 -7.99 -21.61
CA ILE A 139 6.97 -8.13 -21.13
C ILE A 139 6.33 -6.75 -20.96
N LYS A 140 4.99 -6.68 -21.02
CA LYS A 140 4.28 -5.44 -20.71
C LYS A 140 4.02 -5.31 -19.21
N ALA A 141 4.05 -4.09 -18.68
CA ALA A 141 3.67 -3.82 -17.30
C ALA A 141 2.22 -3.35 -17.21
N LEU A 142 1.47 -3.88 -16.25
CA LEU A 142 0.16 -3.33 -15.88
C LEU A 142 0.33 -1.92 -15.29
N PRO A 143 -0.49 -0.92 -15.65
CA PRO A 143 -0.31 0.45 -15.18
C PRO A 143 -0.45 0.58 -13.65
N THR A 144 -1.27 -0.28 -13.03
CA THR A 144 -1.44 -0.34 -11.58
C THR A 144 -0.20 -0.82 -10.84
N PHE A 145 0.83 -1.36 -11.52
CA PHE A 145 2.15 -1.63 -10.91
C PHE A 145 2.73 -0.36 -10.26
N ALA A 146 2.45 0.82 -10.84
CA ALA A 146 2.85 2.10 -10.29
C ALA A 146 2.33 2.38 -8.88
N SER A 147 1.25 1.71 -8.44
CA SER A 147 0.72 1.85 -7.07
C SER A 147 1.66 1.32 -5.99
N LEU A 148 2.66 0.51 -6.36
CA LEU A 148 3.67 0.00 -5.44
C LEU A 148 4.78 1.03 -5.17
N PHE A 149 4.96 2.01 -6.06
CA PHE A 149 6.11 2.91 -6.03
C PHE A 149 6.14 3.75 -4.74
N PRO A 150 5.01 4.28 -4.22
CA PRO A 150 5.01 4.96 -2.92
C PRO A 150 5.42 4.07 -1.75
N ASN A 151 5.09 2.77 -1.78
CA ASN A 151 5.36 1.82 -0.69
C ASN A 151 6.83 1.38 -0.61
N LYS A 152 7.60 1.55 -1.69
CA LYS A 152 9.05 1.33 -1.65
C LYS A 152 9.79 2.38 -0.81
N ASN A 153 9.09 3.42 -0.36
CA ASN A 153 9.62 4.48 0.52
C ASN A 153 9.53 4.15 2.02
N SER A 154 8.81 3.09 2.44
CA SER A 154 8.31 2.99 3.82
C SER A 154 8.79 1.77 4.64
N ASN A 155 9.93 1.15 4.30
CA ASN A 155 10.48 -0.02 5.03
C ASN A 155 9.41 -1.09 5.38
N GLY A 156 8.45 -1.31 4.48
CA GLY A 156 7.38 -2.30 4.65
C GLY A 156 6.22 -1.90 5.58
N LEU A 157 6.21 -0.68 6.16
CA LEU A 157 5.10 -0.19 6.98
C LEU A 157 4.01 0.54 6.17
N GLY A 158 4.20 0.73 4.87
CA GLY A 158 3.15 1.13 3.92
C GLY A 158 2.56 2.53 4.11
N ILE A 159 2.88 3.25 5.19
CA ILE A 159 2.33 4.57 5.51
C ILE A 159 3.44 5.52 5.94
N VAL A 160 3.27 6.75 5.48
CA VAL A 160 4.16 7.89 5.59
C VAL A 160 4.19 8.41 7.02
N ASP A 161 5.39 8.53 7.58
CA ASP A 161 5.64 9.24 8.84
C ASP A 161 5.61 10.75 8.55
N VAL A 162 4.45 11.37 8.75
CA VAL A 162 4.26 12.82 8.59
C VAL A 162 4.29 13.47 9.98
N PRO A 163 5.32 14.28 10.30
CA PRO A 163 5.37 15.02 11.55
C PRO A 163 4.13 15.87 11.76
N GLY A 164 3.75 16.07 13.02
CA GLY A 164 2.56 16.83 13.38
C GLY A 164 1.26 16.03 13.29
N ILE A 165 1.28 14.73 12.95
CA ILE A 165 0.07 13.89 12.91
C ILE A 165 0.21 12.71 13.88
N HIS A 166 -0.62 12.70 14.92
CA HIS A 166 -0.70 11.63 15.90
C HIS A 166 -1.99 10.82 15.70
N PHE A 167 -1.85 9.52 15.38
CA PHE A 167 -2.99 8.65 15.10
C PHE A 167 -2.78 7.22 15.62
N ASP A 168 -3.88 6.50 15.79
CA ASP A 168 -3.86 5.05 16.04
C ASP A 168 -3.81 4.31 14.70
N ALA A 169 -2.68 3.63 14.41
CA ALA A 169 -2.49 2.88 13.17
C ALA A 169 -3.54 1.79 12.94
N SER A 170 -4.16 1.26 14.00
CA SER A 170 -5.25 0.27 13.87
C SER A 170 -6.55 0.86 13.30
N LEU A 171 -6.70 2.19 13.34
CA LEU A 171 -7.87 2.91 12.83
C LEU A 171 -7.66 3.48 11.43
N LEU A 172 -6.44 3.41 10.90
CA LEU A 172 -6.07 3.89 9.58
C LEU A 172 -6.74 3.06 8.49
N LEU A 173 -7.29 3.75 7.49
CA LEU A 173 -7.81 3.11 6.28
C LEU A 173 -7.20 3.78 5.04
N HIS A 174 -6.69 2.97 4.12
CA HIS A 174 -6.45 3.42 2.76
C HIS A 174 -7.82 3.52 2.07
N GLY A 175 -8.31 4.74 1.83
CA GLY A 175 -9.68 4.96 1.37
C GLY A 175 -9.81 5.16 -0.13
N GLN A 176 -8.83 5.83 -0.76
CA GLN A 176 -8.85 6.07 -2.21
C GLN A 176 -7.44 6.01 -2.78
N GLN A 177 -7.34 5.57 -4.03
CA GLN A 177 -6.13 5.61 -4.83
C GLN A 177 -6.42 6.31 -6.16
N TYR A 178 -5.56 7.24 -6.53
CA TYR A 178 -5.52 7.86 -7.83
C TYR A 178 -4.15 7.64 -8.47
N ILE A 179 -4.12 7.33 -9.76
CA ILE A 179 -2.91 7.09 -10.55
C ILE A 179 -3.05 7.82 -11.86
N GLU A 180 -2.02 8.55 -12.26
CA GLU A 180 -1.88 9.16 -13.58
C GLU A 180 -0.61 8.62 -14.25
N ILE A 181 -0.75 8.18 -15.50
CA ILE A 181 0.30 7.54 -16.28
C ILE A 181 0.76 8.51 -17.36
N TYR A 182 1.95 9.09 -17.21
CA TYR A 182 2.52 10.00 -18.19
C TYR A 182 3.20 9.24 -19.32
N LYS A 183 3.84 8.12 -19.00
CA LYS A 183 4.47 7.21 -19.96
C LYS A 183 4.16 5.76 -19.60
N SER A 184 4.14 4.88 -20.60
CA SER A 184 4.01 3.43 -20.38
C SER A 184 5.09 2.99 -19.39
N ILE A 185 4.68 2.23 -18.37
CA ILE A 185 5.61 1.72 -17.35
C ILE A 185 6.53 0.70 -18.04
N PRO A 186 7.86 0.93 -18.08
CA PRO A 186 8.78 -0.03 -18.68
C PRO A 186 8.82 -1.32 -17.85
N SER A 187 9.26 -2.43 -18.44
CA SER A 187 9.42 -3.69 -17.71
C SER A 187 10.63 -3.69 -16.76
N ARG A 188 11.50 -2.69 -16.88
CA ARG A 188 12.64 -2.44 -16.00
C ARG A 188 12.98 -0.96 -15.99
N ALA A 189 13.26 -0.40 -14.81
CA ALA A 189 13.77 0.96 -14.69
C ALA A 189 14.44 1.20 -13.34
N SER A 190 15.26 2.24 -13.29
CA SER A 190 15.60 2.93 -12.04
C SER A 190 14.80 4.22 -11.97
N VAL A 191 14.15 4.46 -10.84
CA VAL A 191 13.26 5.61 -10.66
C VAL A 191 13.58 6.39 -9.38
N VAL A 192 13.13 7.63 -9.35
CA VAL A 192 13.20 8.53 -8.20
C VAL A 192 11.80 9.04 -7.86
N ASN A 193 11.40 8.89 -6.60
CA ASN A 193 10.14 9.38 -6.07
C ASN A 193 10.32 10.74 -5.41
N LYS A 194 9.41 11.67 -5.72
CA LYS A 194 9.24 12.94 -5.00
C LYS A 194 7.86 12.95 -4.37
N VAL A 195 7.82 13.18 -3.06
CA VAL A 195 6.61 13.05 -2.24
C VAL A 195 6.23 14.40 -1.65
N LYS A 196 4.93 14.67 -1.52
CA LYS A 196 4.39 15.83 -0.79
C LYS A 196 3.04 15.52 -0.16
N VAL A 197 2.66 16.30 0.85
CA VAL A 197 1.27 16.36 1.31
C VAL A 197 0.48 17.15 0.26
N ALA A 198 -0.43 16.48 -0.43
CA ALA A 198 -1.28 17.08 -1.46
C ALA A 198 -2.65 17.51 -0.92
N GLY A 199 -3.05 16.98 0.23
CA GLY A 199 -4.32 17.29 0.87
C GLY A 199 -4.28 16.99 2.36
N LEU A 200 -4.90 17.86 3.15
CA LEU A 200 -5.07 17.69 4.59
C LEU A 200 -6.41 18.28 4.98
N HIS A 201 -7.32 17.45 5.48
CA HIS A 201 -8.69 17.86 5.77
C HIS A 201 -9.16 17.35 7.13
N ASP A 202 -9.73 18.25 7.92
CA ASP A 202 -10.49 17.89 9.11
C ASP A 202 -11.91 17.47 8.70
N LYS A 203 -12.32 16.26 9.10
CA LYS A 203 -13.69 15.75 8.94
C LYS A 203 -14.35 15.48 10.29
N GLY A 204 -13.97 16.24 11.31
CA GLY A 204 -14.52 16.20 12.65
C GLY A 204 -14.01 15.01 13.46
N LYS A 205 -14.41 13.79 13.10
CA LYS A 205 -13.94 12.56 13.79
C LYS A 205 -12.76 11.87 13.09
N ALA A 206 -12.30 12.42 11.98
CA ALA A 206 -11.21 11.86 11.20
C ALA A 206 -10.41 12.97 10.53
N THR A 207 -9.14 12.69 10.28
CA THR A 207 -8.32 13.44 9.35
C THR A 207 -8.24 12.69 8.03
N ILE A 208 -8.41 13.40 6.92
CA ILE A 208 -8.06 12.89 5.60
C ILE A 208 -6.68 13.46 5.25
N LEU A 209 -5.71 12.57 5.07
CA LEU A 209 -4.38 12.89 4.60
C LEU A 209 -4.21 12.36 3.17
N GLU A 210 -3.82 13.22 2.25
CA GLU A 210 -3.55 12.84 0.87
C GLU A 210 -2.07 13.04 0.58
N ILE A 211 -1.40 11.94 0.24
CA ILE A 211 0.01 11.95 -0.14
C ILE A 211 0.10 11.77 -1.64
N GLU A 212 0.82 12.69 -2.29
CA GLU A 212 1.13 12.60 -3.71
C GLU A 212 2.60 12.21 -3.89
N THR A 213 2.84 11.21 -4.73
CA THR A 213 4.16 10.75 -5.13
C THR A 213 4.28 10.85 -6.65
N THR A 214 5.15 11.72 -7.14
CA THR A 214 5.53 11.77 -8.55
C THR A 214 6.82 10.97 -8.75
N THR A 215 6.79 10.06 -9.71
CA THR A 215 7.90 9.16 -10.01
C THR A 215 8.56 9.59 -11.31
N TYR A 216 9.89 9.73 -11.30
CA TYR A 216 10.71 10.13 -12.43
C TYR A 216 11.66 9.00 -12.83
N LEU A 217 11.92 8.84 -14.13
CA LEU A 217 13.01 7.97 -14.60
C LEU A 217 14.35 8.57 -14.18
N LYS A 218 15.21 7.79 -13.54
CA LYS A 218 16.48 8.29 -12.99
C LYS A 218 17.43 8.78 -14.08
N ASP A 219 17.45 8.11 -15.23
CA ASP A 219 18.42 8.40 -16.29
C ASP A 219 18.02 9.63 -17.13
N SER A 220 16.72 9.81 -17.42
CA SER A 220 16.24 10.93 -18.25
C SER A 220 15.67 12.10 -17.45
N GLY A 221 15.31 11.91 -16.18
CA GLY A 221 14.62 12.90 -15.36
C GLY A 221 13.15 13.12 -15.75
N GLU A 222 12.61 12.34 -16.69
CA GLU A 222 11.24 12.50 -17.17
C GLU A 222 10.23 11.89 -16.18
N ALA A 223 9.09 12.57 -16.01
CA ALA A 223 7.99 12.05 -15.18
C ALA A 223 7.38 10.79 -15.83
N LEU A 224 7.29 9.72 -15.04
CA LEU A 224 6.75 8.43 -15.46
C LEU A 224 5.27 8.31 -15.09
N CYS A 225 4.94 8.61 -13.83
CA CYS A 225 3.59 8.56 -13.29
C CYS A 225 3.46 9.41 -12.03
N MET A 226 2.22 9.64 -11.60
CA MET A 226 1.88 10.22 -10.31
C MET A 226 0.87 9.32 -9.60
N ASN A 227 1.09 9.10 -8.30
CA ASN A 227 0.15 8.42 -7.42
C ASN A 227 -0.34 9.40 -6.35
N ARG A 228 -1.63 9.36 -6.04
CA ARG A 228 -2.19 10.02 -4.85
C ARG A 228 -2.97 9.01 -4.02
N SER A 229 -2.52 8.82 -2.79
CA SER A 229 -3.17 7.94 -1.81
C SER A 229 -3.92 8.78 -0.79
N THR A 230 -5.22 8.53 -0.64
CA THR A 230 -6.08 9.20 0.33
C THR A 230 -6.28 8.28 1.53
N ILE A 231 -5.75 8.72 2.67
CA ILE A 231 -5.70 7.97 3.92
C ILE A 231 -6.67 8.58 4.92
N PHE A 232 -7.53 7.75 5.50
CA PHE A 232 -8.48 8.14 6.55
C PHE A 232 -7.90 7.77 7.91
N LEU A 233 -7.53 8.80 8.67
CA LEU A 233 -7.02 8.69 10.05
C LEU A 233 -8.18 8.90 11.02
N ARG A 234 -8.97 7.84 11.24
CA ARG A 234 -10.13 7.89 12.14
C ARG A 234 -9.66 8.09 13.59
N GLY A 235 -10.39 8.92 14.33
CA GLY A 235 -10.05 9.30 15.71
C GLY A 235 -9.05 10.44 15.82
N ALA A 236 -8.37 10.82 14.73
CA ALA A 236 -7.37 11.89 14.70
C ALA A 236 -7.91 13.18 14.04
N GLY A 237 -9.21 13.48 14.20
CA GLY A 237 -9.84 14.71 13.66
C GLY A 237 -10.17 15.73 14.76
N GLY A 238 -10.90 16.79 14.38
CA GLY A 238 -11.43 17.77 15.32
C GLY A 238 -10.38 18.77 15.80
N PHE A 239 -9.36 19.00 14.97
CA PHE A 239 -8.28 19.95 15.21
C PHE A 239 -8.63 21.37 14.72
N SER A 240 -9.78 21.52 14.05
CA SER A 240 -10.32 22.80 13.59
C SER A 240 -11.74 23.05 14.08
N ALA A 241 -12.21 24.30 14.00
CA ALA A 241 -13.57 24.65 14.39
C ALA A 241 -14.59 23.93 13.51
N SER A 242 -15.61 23.29 14.09
CA SER A 242 -16.60 22.52 13.33
C SER A 242 -17.41 23.36 12.32
N SER A 243 -17.56 24.66 12.56
CA SER A 243 -18.21 25.60 11.65
C SER A 243 -17.34 25.96 10.43
N GLN A 244 -16.03 25.75 10.51
CA GLN A 244 -15.05 26.05 9.48
C GLN A 244 -13.98 24.96 9.48
N PRO A 245 -14.31 23.75 8.98
CA PRO A 245 -13.38 22.63 9.00
C PRO A 245 -12.15 22.96 8.14
N TYR A 246 -10.97 22.69 8.69
CA TYR A 246 -9.71 22.89 7.99
C TYR A 246 -9.67 22.04 6.72
N SER A 247 -9.24 22.66 5.62
CA SER A 247 -9.10 21.97 4.34
C SER A 247 -8.00 22.63 3.53
N TYR A 248 -7.01 21.83 3.16
CA TYR A 248 -5.92 22.21 2.27
C TYR A 248 -5.84 21.22 1.11
N SER A 249 -5.59 21.69 -0.11
CA SER A 249 -5.30 20.84 -1.27
C SER A 249 -4.40 21.55 -2.28
N THR A 250 -3.45 20.85 -2.89
CA THR A 250 -2.55 21.38 -3.92
C THR A 250 -3.07 21.20 -5.36
N TYR A 251 -4.30 20.74 -5.53
CA TYR A 251 -4.87 20.39 -6.81
C TYR A 251 -6.34 20.84 -6.88
N PRO A 252 -6.89 21.04 -8.09
CA PRO A 252 -8.23 21.60 -8.22
C PRO A 252 -9.29 20.55 -7.87
N ALA A 253 -10.38 20.99 -7.23
CA ALA A 253 -11.43 20.11 -6.72
C ALA A 253 -12.14 19.27 -7.80
N ASN A 254 -12.04 19.65 -9.07
CA ASN A 254 -12.62 18.94 -10.21
C ASN A 254 -11.70 17.86 -10.80
N GLN A 255 -10.44 17.73 -10.35
CA GLN A 255 -9.48 16.75 -10.89
C GLN A 255 -9.97 15.31 -10.69
N ILE A 256 -10.64 15.05 -9.57
CA ILE A 256 -11.24 13.75 -9.26
C ILE A 256 -12.76 13.92 -9.29
N SER A 257 -13.37 13.44 -10.38
CA SER A 257 -14.83 13.44 -10.49
C SER A 257 -15.43 12.43 -9.51
N ARG A 258 -16.53 12.80 -8.83
CA ARG A 258 -17.30 11.83 -8.04
C ARG A 258 -17.75 10.69 -8.95
N VAL A 259 -17.49 9.46 -8.52
CA VAL A 259 -18.00 8.27 -9.19
C VAL A 259 -19.45 8.08 -8.76
N SER A 260 -20.38 8.20 -9.70
CA SER A 260 -21.78 7.86 -9.53
C SER A 260 -22.06 6.66 -10.42
N ILE A 261 -22.25 5.49 -9.82
CA ILE A 261 -22.55 4.27 -10.58
C ILE A 261 -23.88 4.47 -11.30
N PRO A 262 -23.94 4.32 -12.64
CA PRO A 262 -25.18 4.46 -13.39
C PRO A 262 -26.23 3.43 -12.97
N ASN A 263 -27.51 3.82 -13.02
CA ASN A 263 -28.63 2.90 -12.79
C ASN A 263 -28.97 2.05 -14.04
N SER A 264 -28.24 2.22 -15.15
CA SER A 264 -28.37 1.41 -16.36
C SER A 264 -27.62 0.09 -16.25
N ALA A 265 -27.95 -0.87 -17.12
CA ALA A 265 -27.18 -2.11 -17.22
C ALA A 265 -25.70 -1.82 -17.58
N PRO A 266 -24.73 -2.55 -17.00
CA PRO A 266 -23.33 -2.40 -17.34
C PRO A 266 -23.07 -2.74 -18.82
N SER A 267 -22.11 -2.04 -19.42
CA SER A 267 -21.61 -2.33 -20.76
C SER A 267 -20.87 -3.67 -20.82
N ALA A 268 -20.18 -4.02 -19.73
CA ALA A 268 -19.53 -5.31 -19.57
C ALA A 268 -19.47 -5.71 -18.09
N VAL A 269 -19.48 -7.01 -17.82
CA VAL A 269 -19.17 -7.59 -16.51
C VAL A 269 -18.05 -8.58 -16.71
N TYR A 270 -17.03 -8.53 -15.85
CA TYR A 270 -15.93 -9.48 -15.86
C TYR A 270 -15.78 -10.09 -14.47
N GLU A 271 -15.74 -11.43 -14.42
CA GLU A 271 -15.61 -12.18 -13.18
C GLU A 271 -14.20 -12.77 -13.04
N ASP A 272 -13.55 -12.51 -11.92
CA ASP A 272 -12.27 -13.08 -11.53
C ASP A 272 -12.40 -13.79 -10.18
N SER A 273 -11.98 -15.05 -10.10
CA SER A 273 -11.87 -15.74 -8.82
C SER A 273 -10.49 -15.50 -8.22
N THR A 274 -10.43 -14.91 -7.02
CA THR A 274 -9.15 -14.74 -6.33
C THR A 274 -8.69 -16.08 -5.76
N GLN A 275 -7.38 -16.31 -5.70
CA GLN A 275 -6.84 -17.51 -5.06
C GLN A 275 -6.93 -17.41 -3.53
N GLN A 276 -6.98 -18.56 -2.84
CA GLN A 276 -6.85 -18.59 -1.37
C GLN A 276 -5.52 -17.97 -0.90
N SER A 277 -4.46 -18.14 -1.70
CA SER A 277 -3.12 -17.57 -1.48
C SER A 277 -2.94 -16.17 -2.09
N GLN A 278 -3.97 -15.51 -2.62
CA GLN A 278 -3.81 -14.27 -3.40
C GLN A 278 -3.08 -13.17 -2.61
N ALA A 279 -3.45 -12.95 -1.35
CA ALA A 279 -2.79 -11.97 -0.49
C ALA A 279 -1.33 -12.32 -0.19
N LEU A 280 -1.01 -13.62 -0.10
CA LEU A 280 0.34 -14.12 0.12
C LEU A 280 1.24 -13.95 -1.09
N LEU A 281 0.66 -14.00 -2.30
CA LEU A 281 1.37 -13.72 -3.54
C LEU A 281 1.55 -12.20 -3.74
N TYR A 282 0.46 -11.43 -3.64
CA TYR A 282 0.48 -9.98 -3.86
C TYR A 282 1.43 -9.23 -2.92
N ARG A 283 1.51 -9.62 -1.64
CA ARG A 283 2.42 -8.99 -0.67
C ARG A 283 3.88 -9.04 -1.09
N LEU A 284 4.29 -10.04 -1.88
CA LEU A 284 5.66 -10.15 -2.39
C LEU A 284 6.05 -8.97 -3.30
N SER A 285 5.07 -8.25 -3.84
CA SER A 285 5.28 -7.03 -4.62
C SER A 285 5.66 -5.81 -3.76
N GLY A 286 5.42 -5.82 -2.44
CA GLY A 286 5.96 -4.79 -1.54
C GLY A 286 5.14 -4.45 -0.29
N ASP A 287 3.87 -4.85 -0.20
CA ASP A 287 3.04 -4.57 0.98
C ASP A 287 2.99 -5.78 1.92
N TYR A 288 3.87 -5.76 2.91
CA TYR A 288 4.06 -6.82 3.89
C TYR A 288 3.19 -6.67 5.15
N ASN A 289 2.20 -5.77 5.17
CA ASN A 289 1.35 -5.53 6.33
C ASN A 289 0.73 -6.87 6.83
N PRO A 290 0.96 -7.25 8.11
CA PRO A 290 0.51 -8.53 8.65
C PRO A 290 -1.01 -8.68 8.66
N LEU A 291 -1.80 -7.59 8.55
CA LEU A 291 -3.25 -7.64 8.36
C LEU A 291 -3.68 -8.58 7.22
N HIS A 292 -2.82 -8.74 6.21
CA HIS A 292 -3.08 -9.54 5.02
C HIS A 292 -2.49 -10.96 5.07
N SER A 293 -1.88 -11.37 6.19
CA SER A 293 -1.22 -12.69 6.28
C SER A 293 -1.29 -13.36 7.65
N ASP A 294 -1.40 -12.60 8.74
CA ASP A 294 -1.45 -13.10 10.11
C ASP A 294 -2.89 -13.12 10.63
N PRO A 295 -3.48 -14.30 10.91
CA PRO A 295 -4.85 -14.42 11.42
C PRO A 295 -5.07 -13.68 12.75
N MET A 296 -4.07 -13.65 13.63
CA MET A 296 -4.20 -12.99 14.94
C MET A 296 -4.31 -11.48 14.77
N ILE A 297 -3.50 -10.89 13.88
CA ILE A 297 -3.57 -9.47 13.58
C ILE A 297 -4.90 -9.11 12.92
N ALA A 298 -5.36 -9.92 11.96
CA ALA A 298 -6.66 -9.72 11.32
C ALA A 298 -7.82 -9.77 12.32
N GLN A 299 -7.79 -10.72 13.27
CA GLN A 299 -8.79 -10.85 14.32
C GLN A 299 -8.80 -9.66 15.28
N VAL A 300 -7.62 -9.19 15.70
CA VAL A 300 -7.50 -7.97 16.53
C VAL A 300 -8.03 -6.74 15.79
N ALA A 301 -7.87 -6.67 14.47
CA ALA A 301 -8.42 -5.63 13.61
C ALA A 301 -9.93 -5.79 13.32
N GLY A 302 -10.57 -6.85 13.82
CA GLY A 302 -12.01 -7.08 13.70
C GLY A 302 -12.45 -7.86 12.46
N PHE A 303 -11.51 -8.51 11.76
CA PHE A 303 -11.82 -9.40 10.62
C PHE A 303 -11.84 -10.86 11.07
N THR A 304 -12.59 -11.70 10.36
CA THR A 304 -12.66 -13.15 10.71
C THR A 304 -11.41 -13.91 10.28
N ARG A 305 -10.69 -13.41 9.28
CA ARG A 305 -9.41 -13.92 8.74
C ARG A 305 -8.68 -12.80 7.99
N PRO A 306 -7.42 -13.01 7.55
CA PRO A 306 -6.72 -11.99 6.75
C PRO A 306 -7.50 -11.58 5.51
N ILE A 307 -7.53 -10.28 5.25
CA ILE A 307 -8.22 -9.69 4.09
C ILE A 307 -7.23 -9.47 2.94
N LEU A 308 -7.73 -9.43 1.71
CA LEU A 308 -6.96 -9.06 0.52
C LEU A 308 -6.65 -7.56 0.54
N HIS A 309 -5.48 -7.19 0.01
CA HIS A 309 -5.10 -5.79 -0.15
C HIS A 309 -6.09 -5.05 -1.06
N GLY A 310 -6.50 -3.84 -0.67
CA GLY A 310 -7.35 -3.00 -1.53
C GLY A 310 -6.71 -2.73 -2.90
N LEU A 311 -5.40 -2.45 -2.91
CA LEU A 311 -4.63 -2.24 -4.14
C LEU A 311 -4.52 -3.50 -5.02
N CYS A 312 -4.63 -4.71 -4.44
CA CYS A 312 -4.75 -5.94 -5.24
C CYS A 312 -6.10 -5.95 -5.97
N THR A 313 -7.19 -5.67 -5.27
CA THR A 313 -8.54 -5.56 -5.85
C THR A 313 -8.60 -4.48 -6.94
N LEU A 314 -7.91 -3.36 -6.78
CA LEU A 314 -7.76 -2.33 -7.81
C LEU A 314 -7.03 -2.84 -9.07
N GLY A 315 -6.00 -3.68 -8.88
CA GLY A 315 -5.29 -4.35 -9.97
C GLY A 315 -6.20 -5.29 -10.76
N PHE A 316 -7.02 -6.08 -10.07
CA PHE A 316 -8.05 -6.92 -10.69
C PHE A 316 -9.03 -6.07 -11.52
N ALA A 317 -9.64 -5.04 -10.93
CA ALA A 317 -10.62 -4.20 -11.61
C ALA A 317 -10.03 -3.47 -12.84
N THR A 318 -8.79 -2.99 -12.74
CA THR A 318 -8.14 -2.32 -13.87
C THR A 318 -7.78 -3.31 -14.99
N ARG A 319 -7.35 -4.53 -14.64
CA ARG A 319 -7.11 -5.58 -15.64
C ARG A 319 -8.40 -5.96 -16.37
N ALA A 320 -9.52 -6.10 -15.65
CA ALA A 320 -10.83 -6.32 -16.24
C ALA A 320 -11.17 -5.25 -17.29
N VAL A 321 -10.96 -3.96 -16.97
CA VAL A 321 -11.16 -2.86 -17.93
C VAL A 321 -10.25 -3.00 -19.16
N ILE A 322 -8.96 -3.26 -18.97
CA ILE A 322 -7.99 -3.43 -20.07
C ILE A 322 -8.40 -4.60 -20.98
N LYS A 323 -8.87 -5.71 -20.40
CA LYS A 323 -9.28 -6.90 -21.16
C LYS A 323 -10.57 -6.68 -21.93
N SER A 324 -11.54 -5.98 -21.33
CA SER A 324 -12.86 -5.71 -21.91
C SER A 324 -12.87 -4.60 -22.96
N PHE A 325 -12.06 -3.54 -22.78
CA PHE A 325 -12.14 -2.33 -23.60
C PHE A 325 -10.84 -1.95 -24.33
N CYS A 326 -9.72 -2.60 -24.02
CA CYS A 326 -8.41 -2.26 -24.62
C CYS A 326 -7.76 -3.43 -25.34
N ASN A 327 -8.48 -4.53 -25.55
CA ASN A 327 -7.97 -5.77 -26.15
C ASN A 327 -6.67 -6.27 -25.48
N GLY A 328 -6.57 -6.11 -24.16
CA GLY A 328 -5.37 -6.48 -23.41
C GLY A 328 -4.24 -5.44 -23.44
N ASP A 329 -4.34 -4.33 -24.18
CA ASP A 329 -3.25 -3.36 -24.24
C ASP A 329 -3.22 -2.40 -23.01
N PRO A 330 -2.22 -2.50 -22.12
CA PRO A 330 -2.13 -1.62 -20.94
C PRO A 330 -1.79 -0.17 -21.31
N SER A 331 -1.23 0.07 -22.51
CA SER A 331 -0.77 1.41 -22.91
C SER A 331 -1.92 2.39 -23.16
N ALA A 332 -3.14 1.87 -23.32
CA ALA A 332 -4.37 2.63 -23.50
C ALA A 332 -4.83 3.37 -22.23
N VAL A 333 -4.32 3.01 -21.05
CA VAL A 333 -4.72 3.63 -19.78
C VAL A 333 -4.00 4.96 -19.56
N GLN A 334 -4.75 6.00 -19.20
CA GLN A 334 -4.23 7.32 -18.87
C GLN A 334 -4.33 7.60 -17.36
N ASN A 335 -5.50 7.38 -16.76
CA ASN A 335 -5.74 7.62 -15.34
C ASN A 335 -6.54 6.49 -14.73
N ILE A 336 -6.30 6.22 -13.45
CA ILE A 336 -7.02 5.23 -12.66
C ILE A 336 -7.45 5.90 -11.37
N PHE A 337 -8.72 5.74 -11.01
CA PHE A 337 -9.24 6.14 -9.71
C PHE A 337 -9.99 4.96 -9.10
N GLY A 338 -9.78 4.72 -7.81
CA GLY A 338 -10.49 3.70 -7.04
C GLY A 338 -10.78 4.19 -5.63
N ARG A 339 -12.01 3.97 -5.15
CA ARG A 339 -12.44 4.16 -3.77
C ARG A 339 -12.74 2.81 -3.16
N PHE A 340 -12.05 2.47 -2.07
CA PHE A 340 -12.24 1.24 -1.33
C PHE A 340 -13.45 1.39 -0.41
N LEU A 341 -14.41 0.47 -0.54
CA LEU A 341 -15.70 0.52 0.14
C LEU A 341 -15.78 -0.50 1.28
N LEU A 342 -15.36 -1.74 0.99
CA LEU A 342 -15.41 -2.88 1.91
C LEU A 342 -14.21 -3.80 1.64
N HIS A 343 -13.95 -4.70 2.57
CA HIS A 343 -12.89 -5.70 2.44
C HIS A 343 -13.30 -6.84 1.49
N VAL A 344 -12.28 -7.45 0.90
CA VAL A 344 -12.34 -8.71 0.16
C VAL A 344 -11.57 -9.74 0.97
N TYR A 345 -12.06 -10.97 1.04
CA TYR A 345 -11.28 -12.08 1.55
C TYR A 345 -10.64 -12.86 0.39
N PRO A 346 -9.38 -13.30 0.50
CA PRO A 346 -8.78 -14.18 -0.51
C PRO A 346 -9.63 -15.44 -0.71
N GLY A 347 -9.85 -15.85 -1.96
CA GLY A 347 -10.76 -16.93 -2.34
C GLY A 347 -12.15 -16.48 -2.78
N GLU A 348 -12.55 -15.22 -2.53
CA GLU A 348 -13.82 -14.68 -3.04
C GLU A 348 -13.73 -14.36 -4.54
N THR A 349 -14.87 -14.44 -5.23
CA THR A 349 -15.02 -14.04 -6.63
C THR A 349 -15.36 -12.55 -6.72
N LEU A 350 -14.60 -11.84 -7.56
CA LEU A 350 -14.78 -10.43 -7.89
C LEU A 350 -15.56 -10.31 -9.19
N ALA A 351 -16.72 -9.67 -9.15
CA ALA A 351 -17.47 -9.25 -10.34
C ALA A 351 -17.26 -7.75 -10.57
N THR A 352 -16.51 -7.39 -11.61
CA THR A 352 -16.27 -6.00 -12.02
C THR A 352 -17.30 -5.61 -13.08
N GLU A 353 -18.29 -4.83 -12.67
CA GLU A 353 -19.31 -4.21 -13.54
C GLU A 353 -18.75 -2.89 -14.09
N MET A 354 -18.89 -2.67 -15.40
CA MET A 354 -18.26 -1.56 -16.12
C MET A 354 -19.23 -0.84 -17.05
N TRP A 355 -19.19 0.49 -17.03
CA TRP A 355 -20.00 1.38 -17.86
C TRP A 355 -19.06 2.29 -18.68
N LEU A 356 -19.18 2.22 -19.99
CA LEU A 356 -18.38 3.04 -20.92
C LEU A 356 -19.10 4.38 -21.20
N ASP A 357 -18.40 5.49 -20.95
CA ASP A 357 -18.83 6.85 -21.25
C ASP A 357 -17.69 7.60 -21.96
N GLY A 358 -17.73 7.60 -23.30
CA GLY A 358 -16.65 8.12 -24.13
C GLY A 358 -15.30 7.42 -23.84
N GLN A 359 -14.35 8.16 -23.28
CA GLN A 359 -13.03 7.64 -22.89
C GLN A 359 -12.99 7.10 -21.45
N ARG A 360 -14.04 7.33 -20.66
CA ARG A 360 -14.07 6.98 -19.24
C ARG A 360 -14.85 5.68 -19.06
N VAL A 361 -14.20 4.67 -18.49
CA VAL A 361 -14.85 3.44 -18.03
C VAL A 361 -15.09 3.58 -16.53
N GLN A 362 -16.33 3.83 -16.13
CA GLN A 362 -16.73 3.79 -14.73
C GLN A 362 -16.91 2.33 -14.32
N TYR A 363 -16.56 1.98 -13.09
CA TYR A 363 -16.70 0.61 -12.62
C TYR A 363 -17.10 0.51 -11.16
N GLN A 364 -17.75 -0.61 -10.84
CA GLN A 364 -17.95 -1.12 -9.48
C GLN A 364 -17.49 -2.57 -9.45
N THR A 365 -16.75 -2.95 -8.40
CA THR A 365 -16.41 -4.35 -8.16
C THR A 365 -17.18 -4.83 -6.94
N LYS A 366 -17.85 -5.96 -7.10
CA LYS A 366 -18.58 -6.66 -6.04
C LYS A 366 -17.88 -7.97 -5.71
N VAL A 367 -18.04 -8.42 -4.46
CA VAL A 367 -17.82 -9.83 -4.12
C VAL A 367 -19.13 -10.58 -4.34
N THR A 368 -19.08 -11.63 -5.15
CA THR A 368 -20.28 -12.36 -5.58
C THR A 368 -20.96 -13.06 -4.40
N GLU A 369 -20.19 -13.70 -3.54
CA GLU A 369 -20.67 -14.53 -2.42
C GLU A 369 -21.48 -13.73 -1.39
N ARG A 370 -21.18 -12.45 -1.23
CA ARG A 370 -21.86 -11.56 -0.28
C ARG A 370 -22.76 -10.54 -0.96
N ASN A 371 -22.71 -10.42 -2.29
CA ASN A 371 -23.36 -9.38 -3.07
C ASN A 371 -23.10 -7.97 -2.51
N ARG A 372 -21.81 -7.64 -2.30
CA ARG A 372 -21.39 -6.37 -1.71
C ARG A 372 -20.38 -5.67 -2.60
N ALA A 373 -20.60 -4.39 -2.89
CA ALA A 373 -19.61 -3.54 -3.53
C ALA A 373 -18.40 -3.33 -2.60
N VAL A 374 -17.21 -3.64 -3.10
CA VAL A 374 -15.93 -3.53 -2.37
C VAL A 374 -15.05 -2.42 -2.92
N LEU A 375 -15.23 -2.07 -4.20
CA LEU A 375 -14.46 -1.03 -4.88
C LEU A 375 -15.38 -0.31 -5.88
N SER A 376 -15.20 1.00 -6.03
CA SER A 376 -15.84 1.78 -7.10
C SER A 376 -14.87 2.80 -7.64
N GLY A 377 -14.88 3.06 -8.94
CA GLY A 377 -13.86 3.89 -9.55
C GLY A 377 -14.12 4.23 -11.00
N TYR A 378 -13.09 4.74 -11.65
CA TYR A 378 -13.04 4.84 -13.10
C TYR A 378 -11.63 4.60 -13.63
N VAL A 379 -11.54 4.20 -14.89
CA VAL A 379 -10.33 4.25 -15.69
C VAL A 379 -10.57 5.24 -16.82
N LEU A 380 -9.69 6.21 -17.00
CA LEU A 380 -9.67 7.08 -18.18
C LEU A 380 -8.72 6.47 -19.20
N LEU A 381 -9.24 6.24 -20.40
CA LEU A 381 -8.48 5.74 -21.54
C LEU A 381 -7.98 6.90 -22.40
N LYS A 382 -6.87 6.70 -23.12
CA LYS A 382 -6.31 7.70 -24.06
C LYS A 382 -7.16 7.90 -25.31
N HIS A 383 -7.96 6.90 -25.66
CA HIS A 383 -8.81 6.86 -26.85
C HIS A 383 -10.14 6.19 -26.52
N ILE A 384 -11.17 6.51 -27.30
CA ILE A 384 -12.46 5.84 -27.21
C ILE A 384 -12.29 4.40 -27.74
N PRO A 385 -12.72 3.37 -27.00
CA PRO A 385 -12.68 1.98 -27.47
C PRO A 385 -13.42 1.83 -28.81
N SER A 386 -12.79 1.18 -29.78
CA SER A 386 -13.32 1.00 -31.14
C SER A 386 -14.44 -0.05 -31.25
N SER A 387 -14.70 -0.83 -30.20
CA SER A 387 -15.85 -1.74 -30.13
C SER A 387 -16.27 -2.02 -28.68
N LEU A 388 -17.59 -2.07 -28.45
CA LEU A 388 -18.15 -2.73 -27.28
C LEU A 388 -18.06 -4.25 -27.52
N PRO A 389 -17.65 -5.07 -26.53
CA PRO A 389 -17.72 -6.52 -26.71
C PRO A 389 -19.17 -6.92 -26.99
N GLU A 390 -19.39 -7.71 -28.06
CA GLU A 390 -20.69 -8.31 -28.33
C GLU A 390 -21.14 -9.09 -27.09
N ARG A 391 -22.37 -8.84 -26.62
CA ARG A 391 -22.97 -9.64 -25.54
C ARG A 391 -22.96 -11.09 -25.98
N ARG A 392 -22.12 -11.91 -25.35
CA ARG A 392 -22.35 -13.36 -25.34
C ARG A 392 -23.52 -13.58 -24.40
N ASP A 393 -24.72 -13.67 -24.95
CA ASP A 393 -25.85 -14.23 -24.23
C ASP A 393 -25.45 -15.65 -23.81
N VAL A 394 -25.30 -15.85 -22.50
CA VAL A 394 -25.10 -17.18 -21.92
C VAL A 394 -26.46 -17.86 -22.03
N ALA A 395 -26.57 -18.79 -22.99
CA ALA A 395 -27.74 -19.66 -23.17
C ALA A 395 -27.79 -20.75 -22.11
#